data_AF-A0A0D0DIX2-F1
#
_entry.id   AF-A0A0D0DIX2-F1
#
_cell.length_a   1.000
_cell.length_b   1.000
_cell.length_c   1.000
_cell.angle_alpha   90.00
_cell.angle_beta   90.00
_cell.angle_gamma   90.00
#
_symmetry.space_group_name_H-M   'P 1'
#
loop_
_entity.id
_entity.type
_entity.pdbx_description
1 polymer ?
#
loop_
_entity_poly.entity_id
_entity_poly.type
_entity_poly.pdbx_seq_one_letter_code
_entity_poly.pdbx_strand_id
1 'polypeptide(L)'
;DHVTLSTKHHQRKYMQRGLNRAAKFMPQCDSPYTIMEVHSGTSTYTLDLPNSPNIFPTFHISQLHQYTPNNPALFPGHVLPWPGPMVTSDSQLENFFNKIIDERKIRCGKCEALDIWEKAKKSS
;
A
#
# COMPACT_ATOMS: atom_id res chain seq x y z
N ASP A 1 3.77 -11.83 14.39
CA ASP A 1 4.85 -10.90 14.00
C ASP A 1 4.66 -10.38 12.60
N HIS A 2 4.97 -9.09 12.41
CA HIS A 2 4.91 -8.42 11.11
C HIS A 2 6.30 -7.99 10.67
N VAL A 3 6.56 -8.09 9.38
CA VAL A 3 7.80 -7.66 8.74
C VAL A 3 7.51 -6.87 7.49
N THR A 4 8.33 -5.87 7.22
CA THR A 4 8.31 -5.15 5.94
C THR A 4 9.38 -5.73 5.02
N LEU A 5 9.03 -5.89 3.74
CA LEU A 5 9.92 -6.44 2.72
C LEU A 5 10.69 -5.33 2.01
N SER A 6 12.00 -5.45 1.90
CA SER A 6 12.84 -4.45 1.23
C SER A 6 12.64 -4.44 -0.29
N THR A 7 12.45 -3.25 -0.86
CA THR A 7 12.24 -3.07 -2.31
C THR A 7 13.53 -2.78 -3.09
N LYS A 8 14.71 -2.99 -2.49
CA LYS A 8 16.02 -2.70 -3.12
C LYS A 8 16.16 -3.25 -4.53
N HIS A 9 15.66 -4.46 -4.77
CA HIS A 9 15.69 -5.08 -6.10
C HIS A 9 14.77 -4.37 -7.10
N HIS A 10 13.60 -3.90 -6.65
CA HIS A 10 12.69 -3.10 -7.47
C HIS A 10 13.33 -1.76 -7.86
N GLN A 11 13.94 -1.07 -6.89
CA GLN A 11 14.66 0.19 -7.13
C GLN A 11 15.81 0.01 -8.12
N ARG A 12 16.63 -1.04 -7.94
CA ARG A 12 17.73 -1.37 -8.85
C ARG A 12 17.22 -1.66 -10.26
N LYS A 13 16.20 -2.50 -10.40
CA LYS A 13 15.56 -2.82 -11.69
C LYS A 13 14.98 -1.59 -12.36
N TYR A 14 14.44 -0.64 -11.58
CA TYR A 14 13.94 0.63 -12.09
C TYR A 14 15.07 1.51 -12.64
N MET A 15 16.17 1.65 -11.92
CA MET A 15 17.34 2.44 -12.35
C MET A 15 18.01 1.86 -13.60
N GLN A 16 18.06 0.53 -13.75
CA GLN A 16 18.68 -0.14 -14.90
C GLN A 16 17.92 0.04 -16.22
N ARG A 17 16.67 0.51 -16.20
CA ARG A 17 15.79 0.61 -17.39
C ARG A 17 16.00 1.84 -18.27
N GLY A 18 16.88 2.78 -17.90
CA GLY A 18 17.16 3.95 -18.76
C GLY A 18 18.06 4.99 -18.12
N LEU A 19 18.60 5.87 -18.96
CA LEU A 19 19.50 6.93 -18.53
C LEU A 19 18.72 7.98 -17.73
N ASN A 20 19.25 8.36 -16.56
CA ASN A 20 18.75 9.39 -15.62
C ASN A 20 17.53 9.02 -14.75
N ARG A 21 17.26 7.74 -14.52
CA ARG A 21 16.24 7.32 -13.54
C ARG A 21 16.80 7.33 -12.11
N ALA A 22 16.12 8.05 -11.21
CA ALA A 22 16.43 8.07 -9.78
C ALA A 22 15.29 7.46 -8.97
N ALA A 23 15.62 6.59 -8.00
CA ALA A 23 14.64 5.94 -7.12
C ALA A 23 14.44 6.65 -5.77
N LYS A 24 14.90 7.91 -5.64
CA LYS A 24 14.94 8.64 -4.35
C LYS A 24 13.58 8.72 -3.65
N PHE A 25 12.49 8.73 -4.43
CA PHE A 25 11.11 8.81 -3.94
C PHE A 25 10.35 7.47 -4.04
N MET A 26 11.01 6.38 -4.43
CA MET A 26 10.37 5.07 -4.41
C MET A 26 10.27 4.57 -2.97
N PRO A 27 9.16 3.91 -2.59
CA PRO A 27 9.06 3.24 -1.30
C PRO A 27 10.27 2.32 -1.09
N GLN A 28 10.87 2.35 0.09
CA GLN A 28 12.03 1.53 0.44
C GLN A 28 11.63 0.14 0.95
N CYS A 29 10.46 0.07 1.56
CA CYS A 29 9.86 -1.16 2.04
C CYS A 29 8.42 -1.24 1.58
N ASP A 30 7.98 -2.46 1.27
CA ASP A 30 6.57 -2.75 1.02
C ASP A 30 5.82 -2.94 2.35
N SER A 31 4.49 -3.01 2.24
CA SER A 31 3.55 -3.16 3.36
C SER A 31 3.98 -4.22 4.38
N PRO A 32 3.58 -4.08 5.65
CA PRO A 32 3.82 -5.12 6.64
C PRO A 32 3.11 -6.41 6.24
N TYR A 33 3.88 -7.49 6.13
CA TYR A 33 3.40 -8.83 5.87
C TYR A 33 3.45 -9.68 7.14
N THR A 34 2.56 -10.65 7.23
CA THR A 34 2.53 -11.61 8.32
C THR A 34 3.50 -12.75 8.02
N ILE A 35 4.31 -13.15 9.02
CA ILE A 35 5.17 -14.33 8.91
C ILE A 35 4.30 -15.58 9.07
N MET A 36 4.34 -16.48 8.08
CA MET A 36 3.67 -17.79 8.12
C MET A 36 4.58 -18.87 8.70
N GLU A 37 5.82 -18.96 8.21
CA GLU A 37 6.78 -19.99 8.63
C GLU A 37 8.18 -19.40 8.82
N VAL A 38 8.93 -20.00 9.75
CA VAL A 38 10.31 -19.61 10.08
C VAL A 38 11.24 -20.79 9.87
N HIS A 39 12.23 -20.63 9.00
CA HIS A 39 13.28 -21.61 8.76
C HIS A 39 14.60 -21.08 9.32
N SER A 40 14.82 -21.32 10.61
CA SER A 40 16.00 -20.83 11.33
C SER A 40 17.33 -21.35 10.75
N GLY A 41 17.38 -22.59 10.27
CA GLY A 41 18.58 -23.19 9.70
C GLY A 41 19.12 -22.48 8.46
N THR A 42 18.25 -21.86 7.67
CA THR A 42 18.59 -21.10 6.45
C THR A 42 18.41 -19.59 6.61
N SER A 43 18.00 -19.13 7.79
CA SER A 43 17.63 -17.73 8.05
C SER A 43 16.60 -17.19 7.05
N THR A 44 15.63 -18.03 6.66
CA THR A 44 14.56 -17.68 5.72
C THR A 44 13.19 -17.70 6.39
N TYR A 45 12.30 -16.82 5.94
CA TYR A 45 10.95 -16.65 6.44
C TYR A 45 9.97 -16.70 5.29
N THR A 46 8.86 -17.40 5.47
CA THR A 46 7.76 -17.45 4.50
C THR A 46 6.70 -16.44 4.92
N LEU A 47 6.31 -15.56 3.99
CA LEU A 47 5.38 -14.46 4.23
C LEU A 47 4.02 -14.71 3.57
N ASP A 48 2.96 -14.19 4.18
CA ASP A 48 1.65 -14.10 3.56
C ASP A 48 1.60 -12.90 2.59
N LEU A 49 1.49 -13.18 1.29
CA LEU A 49 1.53 -12.20 0.19
C LEU A 49 0.22 -12.21 -0.63
N PRO A 50 -0.93 -11.79 -0.06
CA PRO A 50 -2.23 -11.88 -0.73
C PRO A 50 -2.30 -11.03 -2.03
N ASN A 51 -1.52 -9.94 -2.08
CA ASN A 51 -1.54 -9.00 -3.21
C ASN A 51 -0.62 -9.40 -4.37
N SER A 52 0.21 -10.43 -4.21
CA SER A 52 1.24 -10.80 -5.18
C SER A 52 1.43 -12.32 -5.30
N PRO A 53 0.42 -13.05 -5.84
CA PRO A 53 0.45 -14.51 -5.89
C PRO A 53 1.54 -15.10 -6.79
N ASN A 54 2.14 -14.29 -7.68
CA ASN A 54 3.19 -14.72 -8.62
C ASN A 54 4.62 -14.62 -8.05
N ILE A 55 4.78 -14.27 -6.78
CA ILE A 55 6.10 -14.12 -6.13
C ILE A 55 6.31 -15.26 -5.15
N PHE A 56 7.53 -15.81 -5.11
CA PHE A 56 7.87 -16.81 -4.11
C PHE A 56 7.83 -16.18 -2.71
N PRO A 57 7.06 -16.73 -1.75
CA PRO A 57 6.80 -16.07 -0.47
C PRO A 57 7.95 -16.19 0.53
N THR A 58 8.96 -17.00 0.24
CA THR A 58 10.09 -17.23 1.15
C THR A 58 11.24 -16.26 0.86
N PHE A 59 11.65 -15.51 1.88
CA PHE A 59 12.72 -14.51 1.80
C PHE A 59 13.78 -14.73 2.87
N HIS A 60 15.02 -14.38 2.56
CA HIS A 60 16.11 -14.36 3.53
C HIS A 60 16.00 -13.15 4.47
N ILE A 61 16.40 -13.30 5.73
CA ILE A 61 16.29 -12.28 6.78
C ILE A 61 16.90 -10.92 6.38
N SER A 62 17.96 -10.92 5.55
CA SER A 62 18.60 -9.69 5.06
C SER A 62 17.71 -8.81 4.17
N GLN A 63 16.58 -9.35 3.68
CA GLN A 63 15.59 -8.62 2.89
C GLN A 63 14.41 -8.15 3.73
N LEU A 64 14.35 -8.54 5.01
CA LEU A 64 13.24 -8.26 5.90
C LEU A 64 13.65 -7.24 6.96
N HIS A 65 12.71 -6.38 7.32
CA HIS A 65 12.86 -5.44 8.42
C HIS A 65 11.70 -5.65 9.40
N GLN A 66 11.99 -5.69 10.69
CA GLN A 66 10.95 -5.79 11.71
C GLN A 66 10.01 -4.59 11.62
N TYR A 67 8.71 -4.86 11.52
CA TYR A 67 7.71 -3.80 11.54
C TYR A 67 7.48 -3.33 12.97
N THR A 68 7.61 -2.03 13.20
CA THR A 68 7.25 -1.40 14.47
C THR A 68 6.06 -0.47 14.20
N PRO A 69 4.88 -0.74 14.79
CA PRO A 69 3.73 0.13 14.62
C PRO A 69 3.99 1.51 15.23
N ASN A 70 3.43 2.55 14.61
CA ASN A 70 3.53 3.90 15.14
C ASN A 70 2.81 3.99 16.51
N ASN A 71 3.49 4.51 17.53
CA ASN A 71 2.87 4.74 18.84
C ASN A 71 2.21 6.14 18.86
N PRO A 72 0.86 6.22 18.85
CA PRO A 72 0.16 7.51 18.78
C PRO A 72 0.35 8.37 20.04
N ALA A 73 0.65 7.76 21.19
CA ALA A 73 0.89 8.51 22.42
C ALA A 73 2.23 9.26 22.39
N LEU A 74 3.23 8.73 21.69
CA LEU A 74 4.55 9.35 21.55
C LEU A 74 4.61 10.33 20.37
N PHE A 75 3.90 10.02 19.29
CA PHE A 75 3.90 10.80 18.06
C PHE A 75 2.48 11.13 17.60
N PRO A 76 1.75 12.00 18.31
CA PRO A 76 0.38 12.34 17.97
C PRO A 76 0.25 13.00 16.59
N GLY A 77 1.29 13.70 16.11
CA GLY A 77 1.31 14.33 14.79
C GLY A 77 1.52 13.38 13.60
N HIS A 78 1.80 12.10 13.84
CA HIS A 78 1.98 11.10 12.76
C HIS A 78 0.65 10.49 12.31
N VAL A 79 -0.41 10.64 13.10
CA VAL A 79 -1.75 10.22 12.73
C VAL A 79 -2.48 11.45 12.18
N LEU A 80 -2.53 11.57 10.86
CA LEU A 80 -3.37 12.59 10.24
C LEU A 80 -4.83 12.24 10.53
N PRO A 81 -5.65 13.19 11.03
CA PRO A 81 -7.08 12.98 11.11
C PRO A 81 -7.58 12.69 9.70
N TRP A 82 -8.52 11.74 9.59
CA TRP A 82 -9.21 11.52 8.34
C TRP A 82 -9.77 12.87 7.87
N PRO A 83 -9.56 13.28 6.61
CA PRO A 83 -10.05 14.56 6.13
C PRO A 83 -11.56 14.63 6.39
N GLY A 84 -12.00 15.69 7.06
CA GLY A 84 -13.41 15.94 7.29
C GLY A 84 -14.18 16.04 5.97
N PRO A 85 -15.51 15.88 5.99
CA PRO A 85 -16.33 16.03 4.78
C PRO A 85 -16.06 17.40 4.13
N MET A 86 -15.74 17.41 2.84
CA MET A 86 -15.62 18.66 2.08
C MET A 86 -17.02 19.27 1.95
N VAL A 87 -17.17 20.51 2.44
CA VAL A 87 -18.40 21.28 2.30
C VAL A 87 -18.24 22.20 1.10
N THR A 88 -18.91 21.88 0.00
CA THR A 88 -19.05 22.78 -1.16
C THR A 88 -20.04 23.90 -0.81
N SER A 89 -19.87 25.09 -1.40
CA SER A 89 -20.60 26.34 -1.10
C SER A 89 -22.13 26.21 -1.07
N ASP A 90 -22.66 25.16 -1.67
CA ASP A 90 -24.10 24.95 -1.86
C ASP A 90 -24.73 24.06 -0.79
N SER A 91 -24.03 23.80 0.34
CA SER A 91 -24.49 22.97 1.46
C SER A 91 -24.85 21.52 1.09
N GLN A 92 -24.46 21.07 -0.09
CA GLN A 92 -24.52 19.66 -0.46
C GLN A 92 -23.32 18.96 0.16
N LEU A 93 -23.60 18.07 1.11
CA LEU A 93 -22.61 17.14 1.67
C LEU A 93 -22.06 16.29 0.52
N GLU A 94 -20.80 16.47 0.16
CA GLU A 94 -20.19 15.62 -0.88
C GLU A 94 -20.20 14.17 -0.41
N ASN A 95 -20.58 13.27 -1.33
CA ASN A 95 -20.92 11.88 -1.04
C ASN A 95 -19.78 11.14 -0.33
N PHE A 96 -20.12 10.45 0.75
CA PHE A 96 -19.25 9.45 1.35
C PHE A 96 -18.94 8.35 0.32
N PHE A 97 -17.66 8.11 0.06
CA PHE A 97 -17.23 6.93 -0.68
C PHE A 97 -17.50 5.70 0.18
N ASN A 98 -18.54 4.93 -0.15
CA ASN A 98 -18.92 3.74 0.63
C ASN A 98 -18.00 2.54 0.35
N LYS A 99 -17.42 2.46 -0.85
CA LYS A 99 -16.54 1.37 -1.28
C LYS A 99 -15.86 1.74 -2.60
N ILE A 100 -14.56 1.49 -2.73
CA ILE A 100 -13.89 1.53 -4.04
C ILE A 100 -14.24 0.22 -4.75
N ILE A 101 -14.92 0.30 -5.89
CA ILE A 101 -15.54 -0.86 -6.56
C ILE A 101 -14.57 -1.53 -7.54
N ASP A 102 -13.67 -0.79 -8.19
CA ASP A 102 -12.69 -1.37 -9.12
C ASP A 102 -11.51 -0.43 -9.39
N GLU A 103 -10.36 -0.99 -9.77
CA GLU A 103 -9.16 -0.26 -10.18
C GLU A 103 -8.81 -0.58 -11.64
N ARG A 104 -8.91 0.40 -12.55
CA ARG A 104 -8.47 0.22 -13.94
C ARG A 104 -6.99 0.53 -14.08
N LYS A 105 -6.18 -0.48 -14.40
CA LYS A 105 -4.75 -0.32 -14.70
C LYS A 105 -4.56 0.31 -16.09
N ILE A 106 -4.35 1.62 -16.16
CA ILE A 106 -3.85 2.26 -17.38
C ILE A 106 -2.35 1.97 -17.48
N ARG A 107 -1.87 1.73 -18.71
CA ARG A 107 -0.51 1.31 -19.06
C ARG A 107 0.55 2.41 -18.82
N CYS A 108 0.45 3.20 -17.75
CA CYS A 108 1.51 4.05 -17.18
C CYS A 108 0.99 4.76 -15.92
N GLY A 109 1.25 4.20 -14.74
CA GLY A 109 1.54 4.95 -13.50
C GLY A 109 0.49 5.89 -12.88
N LYS A 110 -0.71 6.07 -13.44
CA LYS A 110 -1.81 6.78 -12.78
C LYS A 110 -3.02 5.84 -12.66
N CYS A 111 -3.43 5.59 -11.42
CA CYS A 111 -4.73 4.99 -11.11
C CYS A 111 -5.71 6.16 -10.97
N GLU A 112 -6.64 6.31 -11.91
CA GLU A 112 -7.80 7.18 -11.73
C GLU A 112 -8.94 6.28 -11.25
N ALA A 113 -9.59 6.67 -10.14
CA ALA A 113 -10.80 6.00 -9.68
C ALA A 113 -11.93 6.31 -10.67
N LEU A 114 -12.60 5.27 -11.19
CA LEU A 114 -13.76 5.45 -12.04
C LEU A 114 -15.01 5.52 -11.16
N ASP A 115 -15.61 6.69 -11.09
CA ASP A 115 -16.90 6.91 -10.45
C ASP A 115 -18.02 6.52 -11.41
N ILE A 116 -18.74 5.42 -11.12
CA ILE A 116 -20.01 5.10 -11.78
C ILE A 116 -21.12 5.19 -10.72
N TRP A 117 -22.08 6.07 -10.97
CA TRP A 117 -23.21 6.35 -10.09
C TRP A 117 -24.30 5.27 -10.22
N GLU A 118 -24.66 4.62 -9.11
CA GLU A 118 -25.92 3.88 -9.02
C GLU A 118 -26.95 4.76 -8.28
N LYS A 119 -27.99 5.23 -9.00
CA LYS A 119 -29.09 5.99 -8.40
C LYS A 119 -29.99 5.06 -7.59
N ALA A 120 -29.92 5.12 -6.27
CA ALA A 120 -30.97 4.56 -5.42
C ALA A 120 -32.21 5.46 -5.48
N LYS A 121 -33.28 4.97 -6.10
CA LYS A 121 -34.63 5.57 -6.03
C LYS A 121 -35.13 5.52 -4.58
N LYS A 122 -35.43 6.68 -3.98
CA LYS A 122 -36.27 6.74 -2.76
C LYS A 122 -37.73 6.53 -3.19
N SER A 123 -38.31 5.40 -2.82
CA SER A 123 -39.76 5.20 -2.80
C SER A 123 -40.37 6.10 -1.71
N SER A 124 -41.34 6.93 -2.10
CA SER A 124 -42.22 7.64 -1.19
C SER A 124 -43.57 6.95 -1.13
#